data_AF-A0A699USG7-F1
#
_entry.id   AF-A0A699USG7-F1
#
_cell.length_a   1.000
_cell.length_b   1.000
_cell.length_c   1.000
_cell.angle_alpha   90.00
_cell.angle_beta   90.00
_cell.angle_gamma   90.00
#
_symmetry.space_group_name_H-M   'P 1'
#
loop_
_entity.id
_entity.type
_entity.pdbx_description
1 polymer ?
#
loop_
_entity_poly.entity_id
_entity_poly.type
_entity_poly.pdbx_seq_one_letter_code
_entity_poly.pdbx_strand_id
1 'polypeptide(L)' 'MIVQKWDPEAIIVKEAPCKIPIWIKLFNVPLEAWSIKGISTISSRLGMPVKMDNMTAEMCKEGSERLGYARVL' A
#
# COMPACT_ATOMS: atom_id res chain seq x y z
N MET A 1 7.60 10.47 -7.74
CA MET A 1 8.72 11.40 -7.48
C MET A 1 8.40 12.66 -8.26
N ILE A 2 8.22 13.80 -7.59
CA ILE A 2 7.98 15.09 -8.26
C ILE A 2 9.35 15.75 -8.35
N VAL A 3 9.83 16.00 -9.56
CA VAL A 3 11.13 16.64 -9.79
C VAL A 3 10.85 18.03 -10.32
N GLN A 4 11.26 19.03 -9.55
CA GLN A 4 11.19 20.44 -9.93
C GLN A 4 12.52 20.84 -10.58
N LYS A 5 12.46 21.65 -11.65
CA LYS A 5 13.65 22.30 -12.21
C LYS A 5 14.24 23.24 -11.16
N TRP A 6 15.55 23.18 -10.98
CA TRP A 6 16.23 24.04 -10.00
C TRP A 6 16.06 25.51 -10.38
N ASP A 7 15.69 26.32 -9.39
CA ASP A 7 15.44 27.76 -9.53
C ASP A 7 15.93 28.44 -8.23
N PRO A 8 16.88 29.38 -8.30
CA PRO A 8 17.44 30.07 -7.14
C PRO A 8 16.43 31.00 -6.43
N GLU A 9 15.34 31.39 -7.09
CA GLU A 9 14.28 32.20 -6.49
C GLU A 9 13.13 31.35 -5.92
N ALA A 10 13.20 30.03 -6.06
CA ALA A 10 12.16 29.15 -5.55
C ALA A 10 12.11 29.16 -4.02
N ILE A 11 11.03 29.70 -3.47
CA ILE A 11 10.69 29.57 -2.06
C ILE A 11 10.09 28.17 -1.86
N ILE A 12 10.92 27.24 -1.38
CA ILE A 12 10.48 25.88 -1.06
C ILE A 12 9.77 25.90 0.30
N VAL A 13 8.45 26.04 0.28
CA VAL A 13 7.63 25.85 1.47
C VAL A 13 7.48 24.34 1.69
N LYS A 14 8.25 23.81 2.65
CA LYS A 14 8.12 22.41 3.06
C LYS A 14 6.95 22.27 4.02
N GLU A 15 5.74 22.20 3.47
CA GLU A 15 4.57 21.83 4.26
C GLU A 15 4.75 20.42 4.83
N ALA A 16 4.57 20.27 6.13
CA ALA A 16 4.58 18.96 6.75
C ALA A 16 3.37 18.17 6.23
N PRO A 17 3.54 16.93 5.75
CA PRO A 17 2.42 16.14 5.31
C PRO A 17 1.49 15.86 6.50
N CYS A 18 0.22 16.28 6.38
CA CYS A 18 -0.80 16.03 7.41
C CYS A 18 -1.09 14.52 7.57
N LYS A 19 -0.81 13.72 6.53
CA LYS A 19 -0.96 12.25 6.54
C LYS A 19 0.25 11.60 5.88
N ILE A 20 0.77 10.55 6.49
CA ILE A 20 1.91 9.78 5.99
C ILE A 20 1.41 8.39 5.61
N PRO A 21 1.65 7.92 4.36
CA PRO A 21 1.28 6.57 3.97
C PRO A 21 2.23 5.56 4.63
N ILE A 22 1.68 4.50 5.22
CA ILE A 22 2.45 3.49 5.96
C ILE A 22 2.20 2.12 5.35
N TRP A 23 3.28 1.40 5.05
CA TRP A 23 3.19 0.01 4.65
C TRP A 23 2.88 -0.88 5.85
N ILE A 24 1.84 -1.68 5.76
CA ILE A 24 1.45 -2.66 6.76
C ILE A 24 1.54 -4.07 6.22
N LYS A 25 1.79 -5.04 7.10
CA LYS A 25 1.75 -6.47 6.81
C LYS A 25 0.57 -7.09 7.55
N LEU A 26 -0.29 -7.76 6.80
CA LEU A 26 -1.44 -8.52 7.32
C LEU A 26 -1.01 -9.98 7.39
N PHE A 27 -0.90 -10.51 8.60
CA PHE A 27 -0.55 -11.91 8.84
C PHE A 27 -1.82 -12.75 9.06
N ASN A 28 -1.72 -14.07 8.83
CA ASN A 28 -2.80 -15.03 9.03
C ASN A 28 -4.06 -14.63 8.25
N VAL A 29 -3.90 -14.26 6.98
CA VAL A 29 -5.02 -13.87 6.13
C VAL A 29 -5.67 -15.15 5.61
N PRO A 30 -6.97 -15.39 5.84
CA PRO A 30 -7.65 -16.60 5.38
C PRO A 30 -7.45 -16.80 3.87
N LEU A 31 -7.26 -18.03 3.42
CA LEU A 31 -6.97 -18.36 2.02
C LEU A 31 -8.05 -17.81 1.07
N GLU A 32 -9.31 -17.81 1.52
CA GLU A 32 -10.47 -17.31 0.79
C GLU A 32 -10.42 -15.79 0.56
N ALA A 33 -9.67 -15.06 1.39
CA ALA A 33 -9.50 -13.62 1.30
C ALA A 33 -8.33 -13.19 0.40
N TRP A 34 -7.53 -14.13 -0.13
CA TRP A 34 -6.43 -13.88 -1.07
C TRP A 34 -6.94 -13.55 -2.48
N SER A 35 -7.69 -12.46 -2.56
CA SER A 35 -8.12 -11.79 -3.77
C SER A 35 -7.97 -10.29 -3.59
N ILE A 36 -7.88 -9.55 -4.71
CA ILE A 36 -7.78 -8.09 -4.67
C ILE A 36 -8.91 -7.48 -3.83
N LYS A 37 -10.14 -8.00 -3.99
CA LYS A 37 -11.30 -7.53 -3.23
C LYS A 37 -11.22 -7.93 -1.75
N GLY A 38 -10.80 -9.16 -1.44
CA GLY A 38 -10.67 -9.65 -0.07
C GLY A 38 -9.65 -8.85 0.74
N ILE A 39 -8.41 -8.74 0.24
CA ILE A 39 -7.36 -7.94 0.88
C ILE A 39 -7.75 -6.46 0.99
N SER A 40 -8.38 -5.89 -0.04
CA SER A 40 -8.87 -4.51 0.00
C SER A 40 -9.94 -4.31 1.08
N THR A 41 -10.84 -5.27 1.26
CA THR A 41 -11.90 -5.21 2.27
C THR A 41 -11.34 -5.31 3.70
N ILE A 42 -10.32 -6.15 3.91
CA ILE A 42 -9.66 -6.27 5.22
C ILE A 42 -8.91 -4.97 5.54
N SER A 43 -8.12 -4.49 4.59
CA SER A 43 -7.30 -3.28 4.77
C SER A 43 -8.12 -2.01 4.90
N SER A 44 -9.32 -1.94 4.31
CA SER A 44 -10.23 -0.80 4.46
C SER A 44 -10.73 -0.61 5.90
N ARG A 45 -10.61 -1.61 6.77
CA ARG A 45 -10.94 -1.49 8.20
C ARG A 45 -9.85 -0.79 9.00
N LEU A 46 -8.61 -0.80 8.50
CA LEU A 46 -7.46 -0.14 9.13
C LEU A 46 -7.30 1.31 8.66
N GLY A 47 -7.80 1.63 7.46
CA GLY A 47 -7.72 2.97 6.89
C GLY A 47 -8.14 2.98 5.43
N MET A 48 -7.54 3.88 4.64
CA MET A 48 -7.75 3.94 3.21
C MET A 48 -6.53 3.35 2.49
N PRO A 49 -6.54 2.04 2.16
CA PRO A 49 -5.45 1.42 1.42
C PRO A 49 -5.35 2.06 0.04
N VAL A 50 -4.15 2.48 -0.31
CA VAL A 50 -3.79 3.11 -1.58
C VAL A 50 -3.21 2.08 -2.55
N LYS A 51 -2.45 1.07 -2.05
CA LYS A 51 -1.73 0.16 -2.95
C LYS A 51 -1.41 -1.21 -2.33
N MET A 52 -1.46 -2.26 -3.14
CA MET A 52 -0.83 -3.56 -2.84
C MET A 52 0.58 -3.59 -3.46
N ASP A 53 1.54 -4.20 -2.78
CA ASP A 53 2.82 -4.47 -3.44
C ASP A 53 2.65 -5.50 -4.57
N ASN A 54 3.61 -5.57 -5.48
CA ASN A 54 3.48 -6.39 -6.69
C ASN A 54 3.33 -7.87 -6.34
N MET A 55 4.05 -8.30 -5.30
CA MET A 55 4.00 -9.67 -4.84
C MET A 55 2.61 -10.03 -4.29
N THR A 56 2.04 -9.23 -3.39
CA THR A 56 0.68 -9.44 -2.86
C THR A 56 -0.36 -9.45 -3.98
N ALA A 57 -0.19 -8.59 -5.00
CA ALA A 57 -1.07 -8.56 -6.16
C ALA A 57 -1.00 -9.86 -6.99
N GLU A 58 0.19 -10.40 -7.24
CA GLU A 58 0.34 -11.70 -7.93
C GLU A 58 -0.24 -12.85 -7.09
N MET A 59 0.02 -12.88 -5.78
CA MET A 59 -0.57 -13.87 -4.89
C MET A 59 -2.10 -13.85 -4.91
N CYS A 60 -2.71 -12.66 -5.01
CA CYS A 60 -4.16 -12.50 -5.16
C CYS A 60 -4.70 -12.99 -6.52
N LYS A 61 -3.87 -13.02 -7.57
CA LYS A 61 -4.25 -13.60 -8.88
C LYS A 61 -4.13 -15.12 -8.85
N GLU A 62 -3.11 -15.64 -8.17
CA GLU A 62 -2.87 -17.08 -8.00
C GLU A 62 -3.77 -17.71 -6.93
N GLY A 63 -4.39 -16.91 -6.05
CA GLY A 63 -5.19 -17.40 -4.92
C GLY A 63 -4.36 -18.15 -3.88
N SER A 64 -3.14 -17.67 -3.60
CA SER A 64 -2.13 -18.40 -2.82
C SER A 64 -1.58 -17.56 -1.66
N GLU A 65 -1.08 -18.20 -0.59
CA GLU A 65 -0.47 -17.57 0.60
C GLU A 65 1.01 -18.01 0.80
N ARG A 66 1.79 -18.18 -0.27
CA ARG A 66 3.21 -18.61 -0.16
C ARG A 66 4.11 -17.75 0.73
N LEU A 67 3.72 -16.50 1.02
CA LEU A 67 4.53 -15.54 1.79
C LEU A 67 4.14 -15.47 3.26
N GLY A 68 2.99 -16.02 3.64
CA GLY A 68 2.43 -15.93 5.00
C GLY A 68 1.96 -14.54 5.43
N TYR A 69 1.97 -13.55 4.53
CA TYR A 69 1.40 -12.22 4.78
C TYR A 69 1.06 -11.47 3.49
N ALA A 70 0.02 -10.64 3.54
CA ALA A 70 -0.31 -9.65 2.51
C ALA A 70 0.26 -8.28 2.91
N ARG A 71 0.80 -7.52 1.95
CA ARG A 71 1.38 -6.19 2.20
C ARG A 71 0.63 -5.11 1.43
N VAL A 72 0.16 -4.12 2.18
CA VAL A 72 -0.61 -2.98 1.65
C VAL A 72 -0.07 -1.66 2.18
N LEU A 73 -0.25 -0.61 1.38
CA LEU A 73 0.01 0.80 1.68
C LEU A 73 -1.32 1.53 1.73
#